data_AF-A0AAF0R5B2-F1
#
_entry.id   AF-A0AAF0R5B2-F1
#
_cell.length_a   1.000
_cell.length_b   1.000
_cell.length_c   1.000
_cell.angle_alpha   90.00
_cell.angle_beta   90.00
_cell.angle_gamma   90.00
#
_symmetry.space_group_name_H-M   'P 1'
#
loop_
_entity.id
_entity.type
_entity.pdbx_description
1 polymer ?
#
loop_
_entity_poly.entity_id
_entity_poly.type
_entity_poly.pdbx_seq_one_letter_code
_entity_poly.pdbx_strand_id
1 'polypeptide(L)'
;MRTLKWEPMFDPEEETSTAIAWISFPALPPNFFVKEVVFSLAASVGKPLQVDLATRNQTRPSCARVKVEVNLLRDFPKRINVGLRRQSGEISEKWIKIKYDYMPKYCKNCKIQGHNKHECYVIHPELYPKDKMEDDENEKRGVQKEMELANPRTEEHKENKETEEFKD
;
A
#
# COMPACT_ATOMS: atom_id res chain seq x y z
N MET A 1 1.73 -8.11 -4.19
CA MET A 1 0.46 -8.34 -3.45
C MET A 1 0.44 -7.38 -2.26
N ARG A 2 -0.54 -6.47 -2.21
CA ARG A 2 -0.68 -5.48 -1.11
C ARG A 2 -1.34 -6.17 0.08
N THR A 3 -0.72 -6.13 1.25
CA THR A 3 -1.28 -6.75 2.46
C THR A 3 -2.28 -5.80 3.10
N LEU A 4 -3.56 -6.14 3.01
CA LEU A 4 -4.64 -5.42 3.70
C LEU A 4 -4.79 -5.95 5.12
N LYS A 5 -4.96 -5.04 6.08
CA LYS A 5 -5.27 -5.42 7.45
C LYS A 5 -6.75 -5.77 7.54
N TRP A 6 -7.06 -7.03 7.82
CA TRP A 6 -8.44 -7.46 8.02
C TRP A 6 -9.00 -6.86 9.32
N GLU A 7 -10.18 -6.26 9.22
CA GLU A 7 -10.97 -5.75 10.34
C GLU A 7 -12.44 -6.19 10.14
N PRO A 8 -13.25 -6.38 11.20
CA PRO A 8 -14.66 -6.81 11.03
C PRO A 8 -15.50 -5.87 10.15
N MET A 9 -15.12 -4.59 10.09
CA MET A 9 -15.74 -3.56 9.24
C MET A 9 -14.89 -3.28 7.99
N PHE A 10 -14.18 -4.27 7.48
CA PHE A 10 -13.32 -4.13 6.31
C PHE A 10 -14.14 -3.79 5.06
N ASP A 11 -13.76 -2.70 4.41
CA ASP A 11 -14.29 -2.25 3.12
C ASP A 11 -13.29 -2.64 2.02
N PRO A 12 -13.67 -3.48 1.03
CA PRO A 12 -12.78 -3.86 -0.06
C PRO A 12 -12.41 -2.70 -1.00
N GLU A 13 -13.17 -1.60 -0.99
CA GLU A 13 -12.91 -0.42 -1.81
C GLU A 13 -11.93 0.56 -1.16
N GLU A 14 -11.64 0.40 0.13
CA GLU A 14 -10.75 1.29 0.90
C GLU A 14 -9.49 0.56 1.37
N GLU A 15 -8.32 1.19 1.20
CA GLU A 15 -7.09 0.70 1.81
C GLU A 15 -6.85 1.39 3.17
N THR A 16 -6.35 0.62 4.14
CA THR A 16 -5.96 1.18 5.43
C THR A 16 -4.84 2.21 5.26
N SER A 17 -4.83 3.25 6.09
CA SER A 17 -3.71 4.19 6.19
C SER A 17 -2.47 3.60 6.88
N THR A 18 -2.56 2.35 7.33
CA THR A 18 -1.47 1.66 8.00
C THR A 18 -0.63 0.86 7.01
N ALA A 19 0.68 0.99 7.08
CA ALA A 19 1.62 0.22 6.27
C ALA A 19 2.69 -0.43 7.14
N ILE A 20 3.31 -1.47 6.59
CA ILE A 20 4.47 -2.12 7.19
C ILE A 20 5.70 -1.69 6.40
N ALA A 21 6.69 -1.16 7.10
CA ALA A 21 7.93 -0.71 6.50
C ALA A 21 9.15 -1.24 7.27
N TRP A 22 10.25 -1.42 6.54
CA TRP A 22 11.55 -1.58 7.16
C TRP A 22 12.21 -0.23 7.33
N ILE A 23 12.70 0.02 8.54
CA ILE A 23 13.54 1.18 8.84
C ILE A 23 14.92 0.71 9.31
N SER A 24 15.93 1.51 9.01
CA SER A 24 17.31 1.27 9.40
C SER A 24 17.87 2.48 10.15
N PHE A 25 18.68 2.22 11.16
CA PHE A 25 19.42 3.20 11.94
C PHE A 25 20.91 3.13 11.57
N PRO A 26 21.33 3.73 10.43
CA PRO A 26 22.74 3.80 10.07
C PRO A 26 23.54 4.54 11.15
N ALA A 27 24.72 4.00 11.48
CA ALA A 27 25.62 4.55 12.50
C ALA A 27 25.09 4.53 13.95
N LEU A 28 24.03 3.74 14.22
CA LEU A 28 23.76 3.28 15.58
C LEU A 28 24.93 2.39 16.03
N PRO A 29 25.55 2.64 17.20
CA PRO A 29 26.66 1.81 17.64
C PRO A 29 26.21 0.37 17.95
N PRO A 30 27.01 -0.67 17.63
CA PRO A 30 26.60 -2.08 17.77
C PRO A 30 26.18 -2.50 19.18
N ASN A 31 26.70 -1.85 20.22
CA ASN A 31 26.27 -2.08 21.61
C ASN A 31 24.80 -1.69 21.88
N PHE A 32 24.16 -0.98 20.97
CA PHE A 32 22.73 -0.64 21.01
C PHE A 32 21.87 -1.56 20.13
N PHE A 33 22.41 -2.64 19.55
CA PHE A 33 21.66 -3.57 18.68
C PHE A 33 20.80 -4.57 19.46
N VAL A 34 20.61 -4.30 20.75
CA VAL A 34 19.72 -5.06 21.61
C VAL A 34 18.27 -4.78 21.20
N LYS A 35 17.43 -5.82 21.15
CA LYS A 35 16.05 -5.75 20.66
C LYS A 35 15.26 -4.63 21.33
N GLU A 36 15.35 -4.52 22.65
CA GLU A 36 14.60 -3.57 23.47
C GLU A 36 14.97 -2.13 23.12
N VAL A 37 16.27 -1.88 22.90
CA VAL A 37 16.77 -0.56 22.49
C VAL A 37 16.28 -0.22 21.08
N VAL A 38 16.46 -1.14 20.12
CA VAL A 38 16.02 -0.92 18.74
C VAL A 38 14.50 -0.71 18.67
N PHE A 39 13.72 -1.45 19.47
CA PHE A 39 12.27 -1.28 19.57
C PHE A 39 11.89 0.07 20.19
N SER A 40 12.60 0.50 21.24
CA SER A 40 12.39 1.82 21.86
C SER A 40 12.64 2.96 20.86
N LEU A 41 13.73 2.88 20.08
CA LEU A 41 14.00 3.85 19.02
C LEU A 41 12.91 3.83 17.93
N ALA A 42 12.49 2.64 17.51
CA ALA A 42 11.47 2.45 16.50
C ALA A 42 10.07 2.90 16.93
N ALA A 43 9.77 2.88 18.23
CA ALA A 43 8.49 3.35 18.78
C ALA A 43 8.21 4.83 18.45
N SER A 44 9.25 5.64 18.25
CA SER A 44 9.12 7.03 17.78
C SER A 44 8.58 7.15 16.35
N VAL A 45 8.73 6.10 15.55
CA VAL A 45 8.29 6.04 14.14
C VAL A 45 6.91 5.38 14.02
N GLY A 46 6.69 4.31 14.76
CA GLY A 46 5.48 3.49 14.71
C GLY A 46 5.54 2.31 15.66
N LYS A 47 4.69 1.30 15.46
CA LYS A 47 4.68 0.09 16.29
C LYS A 47 5.77 -0.88 15.81
N PRO A 48 6.84 -1.14 16.58
CA PRO A 48 7.86 -2.11 16.20
C PRO A 48 7.28 -3.53 16.20
N LEU A 49 7.59 -4.28 15.15
CA LEU A 49 7.12 -5.65 14.95
C LEU A 49 8.27 -6.66 15.11
N GLN A 50 9.40 -6.40 14.46
CA GLN A 50 10.47 -7.40 14.36
C GLN A 50 11.82 -6.79 13.98
N VAL A 51 12.89 -7.19 14.66
CA VAL A 51 14.28 -6.88 14.26
C VAL A 51 14.71 -7.83 13.15
N ASP A 52 15.48 -7.33 12.16
CA ASP A 52 15.99 -8.20 11.10
C ASP A 52 17.02 -9.22 11.60
N LEU A 53 17.27 -10.27 10.80
CA LEU A 53 18.13 -11.38 11.21
C LEU A 53 19.58 -10.93 11.48
N ALA A 54 20.09 -9.99 10.66
CA ALA A 54 21.46 -9.52 10.78
C ALA A 54 21.70 -8.66 12.02
N THR A 55 20.72 -7.84 12.41
CA THR A 55 20.77 -7.08 13.67
C THR A 55 20.63 -8.02 14.85
N ARG A 56 19.68 -8.98 14.79
CA ARG A 56 19.47 -9.98 15.86
C ARG A 56 20.72 -10.83 16.12
N ASN A 57 21.37 -11.29 15.05
CA ASN A 57 22.56 -12.13 15.14
C ASN A 57 23.86 -11.29 15.20
N GLN A 58 23.76 -9.96 15.21
CA GLN A 58 24.89 -9.02 15.21
C GLN A 58 25.93 -9.24 14.09
N THR A 59 25.50 -9.77 12.95
CA THR A 59 26.39 -10.08 11.81
C THR A 59 26.64 -8.88 10.88
N ARG A 60 25.84 -7.80 11.01
CA ARG A 60 26.00 -6.57 10.23
C ARG A 60 26.14 -5.36 11.16
N PRO A 61 27.37 -4.95 11.54
CA PRO A 61 27.57 -3.85 12.49
C PRO A 61 27.31 -2.46 11.90
N SER A 62 27.11 -2.33 10.58
CA SER A 62 26.93 -1.04 9.90
C SER A 62 25.57 -0.38 10.13
N CYS A 63 24.52 -1.16 10.41
CA CYS A 63 23.20 -0.65 10.75
C CYS A 63 22.32 -1.67 11.49
N ALA A 64 21.54 -1.17 12.44
CA ALA A 64 20.39 -1.90 12.98
C ALA A 64 19.17 -1.67 12.09
N ARG A 65 18.37 -2.72 11.87
CA ARG A 65 17.18 -2.69 11.02
C ARG A 65 15.99 -3.36 11.70
N VAL A 66 14.82 -2.75 11.57
CA VAL A 66 13.59 -3.16 12.25
C VAL A 66 12.37 -2.90 11.37
N LYS A 67 11.43 -3.85 11.44
CA LYS A 67 10.13 -3.82 10.79
C LYS A 67 9.17 -3.08 11.70
N VAL A 68 8.50 -2.08 11.18
CA VAL A 68 7.56 -1.21 11.90
C VAL A 68 6.23 -1.15 11.18
N GLU A 69 5.15 -1.15 11.93
CA GLU A 69 3.82 -0.76 11.47
C GLU A 69 3.66 0.75 11.69
N VAL A 70 3.32 1.48 10.64
CA VAL A 70 3.34 2.95 10.59
C VAL A 70 2.03 3.49 10.03
N ASN A 71 1.63 4.67 10.49
CA ASN A 71 0.47 5.38 9.97
C ASN A 71 0.92 6.39 8.90
N LEU A 72 0.50 6.18 7.65
CA LEU A 72 0.83 7.00 6.47
C LEU A 72 0.25 8.42 6.51
N LEU A 73 -0.67 8.70 7.44
CA LEU A 73 -1.23 10.04 7.64
C LEU A 73 -0.35 10.92 8.54
N ARG A 74 0.67 10.35 9.19
CA ARG A 74 1.58 11.08 10.08
C ARG A 74 2.92 11.36 9.39
N ASP A 75 3.56 12.43 9.82
CA ASP A 75 4.93 12.72 9.41
C ASP A 75 5.91 11.75 10.06
N PHE A 76 6.94 11.38 9.31
CA PHE A 76 7.97 10.46 9.78
C PHE A 76 9.24 11.21 10.18
N PRO A 77 9.80 10.93 11.38
CA PRO A 77 11.02 11.60 11.82
C PRO A 77 12.21 11.19 10.92
N LYS A 78 13.02 12.17 10.51
CA LYS A 78 14.21 11.91 9.67
C LYS A 78 15.41 11.45 10.49
N ARG A 79 15.42 11.78 11.79
CA ARG A 79 16.51 11.49 12.74
C ARG A 79 15.94 11.29 14.14
N ILE A 80 16.66 10.56 14.98
CA ILE A 80 16.38 10.37 16.41
C ILE A 80 17.61 10.75 17.24
N ASN A 81 17.40 11.43 18.37
CA ASN A 81 18.46 11.70 19.33
C ASN A 81 18.57 10.52 20.30
N VAL A 82 19.79 10.02 20.49
CA VAL A 82 20.10 9.00 21.50
C VAL A 82 21.01 9.64 22.54
N GLY A 83 20.48 9.79 23.76
CA GLY A 83 21.24 10.23 24.93
C GLY A 83 21.74 9.05 25.74
N LEU A 84 23.03 9.03 26.05
CA LEU A 84 23.64 8.07 26.98
C LEU A 84 24.15 8.81 28.21
N ARG A 85 23.61 8.49 29.38
CA ARG A 85 24.12 8.99 30.65
C ARG A 85 25.38 8.20 31.04
N ARG A 86 26.51 8.90 31.14
CA ARG A 86 27.78 8.34 31.60
C ARG A 86 27.80 8.27 33.13
N GLN A 87 28.73 7.48 33.67
CA GLN A 87 28.95 7.38 35.12
C GLN A 87 29.33 8.73 35.76
N SER A 88 29.98 9.61 35.00
CA SER A 88 30.31 10.98 35.42
C SER A 88 29.08 11.89 35.57
N GLY A 89 27.88 11.43 35.19
CA GLY A 89 26.67 12.24 35.14
C GLY A 89 26.48 13.02 33.84
N GLU A 90 27.52 13.11 33.00
CA GLU A 90 27.47 13.71 31.67
C GLU A 90 26.51 12.92 30.74
N ILE A 91 25.74 13.63 29.92
CA ILE A 91 24.89 13.03 28.89
C ILE A 91 25.59 13.22 27.55
N SER A 92 25.97 12.10 26.92
CA SER A 92 26.47 12.09 25.55
C SER A 92 25.29 11.91 24.60
N GLU A 93 25.04 12.90 23.74
CA GLU A 93 23.97 12.82 22.75
C GLU A 93 24.50 12.53 21.35
N LYS A 94 23.70 11.79 20.57
CA LYS A 94 23.99 11.54 19.16
C LYS A 94 22.71 11.54 18.34
N TRP A 95 22.67 12.34 17.29
CA TRP A 95 21.61 12.29 16.28
C TRP A 95 21.89 11.17 15.27
N ILE A 96 20.97 10.23 15.18
CA ILE A 96 21.03 9.07 14.27
C ILE A 96 20.01 9.29 13.16
N LYS A 97 20.44 9.20 11.91
CA LYS A 97 19.52 9.27 10.76
C LYS A 97 18.65 8.03 10.71
N ILE A 98 17.40 8.18 10.30
CA ILE A 98 16.50 7.06 10.02
C ILE A 98 16.42 6.91 8.51
N LYS A 99 16.68 5.69 8.01
CA LYS A 99 16.48 5.33 6.61
C LYS A 99 15.22 4.49 6.51
N TYR A 100 14.34 4.87 5.60
CA TYR A 100 13.12 4.15 5.25
C TYR A 100 13.37 3.45 3.92
N ASP A 101 13.04 2.16 3.82
CA ASP A 101 13.21 1.40 2.58
C ASP A 101 12.21 1.86 1.51
N TYR A 102 10.93 1.58 1.73
CA TYR A 102 9.82 2.05 0.91
C TYR A 102 8.67 2.46 1.82
N MET A 103 8.12 3.65 1.56
CA MET A 103 6.95 4.20 2.23
C MET A 103 5.94 4.61 1.16
N PRO A 104 4.80 3.91 1.04
CA PRO A 104 3.79 4.31 0.08
C PRO A 104 3.17 5.65 0.48
N LYS A 105 2.76 6.43 -0.51
CA LYS A 105 1.89 7.58 -0.27
C LYS A 105 0.49 7.10 0.11
N TYR A 106 -0.32 7.94 0.73
CA TYR A 106 -1.71 7.64 1.01
C TYR A 106 -2.61 8.79 0.59
N CYS A 107 -3.64 8.49 -0.18
CA CYS A 107 -4.62 9.46 -0.60
C CYS A 107 -5.78 9.51 0.40
N LYS A 108 -5.98 10.65 1.06
CA LYS A 108 -7.08 10.83 2.04
C LYS A 108 -8.46 10.88 1.39
N ASN A 109 -8.53 11.10 0.07
CA ASN A 109 -9.78 11.27 -0.66
C ASN A 109 -10.34 9.94 -1.15
N CYS A 110 -9.56 9.16 -1.92
CA CYS A 110 -9.98 7.84 -2.38
C CYS A 110 -9.57 6.70 -1.43
N LYS A 111 -8.80 7.01 -0.37
CA LYS A 111 -8.35 6.05 0.65
C LYS A 111 -7.51 4.89 0.10
N ILE A 112 -6.83 5.09 -1.03
CA ILE A 112 -5.92 4.10 -1.62
C ILE A 112 -4.45 4.49 -1.34
N GLN A 113 -3.58 3.50 -1.08
CA GLN A 113 -2.13 3.71 -0.98
C GLN A 113 -1.47 3.79 -2.37
N GLY A 114 -0.32 4.45 -2.43
CA GLY A 114 0.54 4.56 -3.60
C GLY A 114 0.56 5.93 -4.28
N HIS A 115 -0.39 6.82 -3.95
CA HIS A 115 -0.44 8.17 -4.51
C HIS A 115 -0.92 9.20 -3.48
N ASN A 116 -0.69 10.50 -3.74
CA ASN A 116 -1.22 11.58 -2.92
C ASN A 116 -2.41 12.28 -3.61
N LYS A 117 -2.98 13.31 -2.98
CA LYS A 117 -4.11 14.07 -3.52
C LYS A 117 -3.90 14.55 -4.96
N HIS A 118 -2.70 15.02 -5.30
CA HIS A 118 -2.38 15.58 -6.61
C HIS A 118 -2.26 14.54 -7.72
N GLU A 119 -2.08 13.28 -7.35
CA GLU A 119 -1.91 12.13 -8.24
C GLU A 119 -3.18 11.26 -8.27
N CYS A 120 -4.27 11.72 -7.66
CA CYS A 120 -5.48 10.93 -7.46
C CYS A 120 -6.42 11.05 -8.65
N TYR A 121 -6.63 9.96 -9.39
CA TYR A 121 -7.54 9.93 -10.55
C TYR A 121 -9.02 10.16 -10.21
N VAL A 122 -9.41 9.93 -8.96
CA VAL A 122 -10.77 10.25 -8.48
C VAL A 122 -10.98 11.76 -8.37
N ILE A 123 -9.93 12.51 -8.02
CA ILE A 123 -9.97 13.98 -7.91
C ILE A 123 -9.61 14.63 -9.25
N HIS A 124 -8.70 13.99 -9.98
CA HIS A 124 -8.11 14.44 -11.22
C HIS A 124 -8.33 13.39 -12.33
N PRO A 125 -9.56 13.20 -12.82
CA PRO A 125 -9.85 12.21 -13.87
C PRO A 125 -9.01 12.40 -15.14
N GLU A 126 -8.55 13.62 -15.41
CA GLU A 126 -7.67 13.98 -16.52
C GLU A 126 -6.30 13.29 -16.47
N LEU A 127 -5.87 12.80 -15.29
CA LEU A 127 -4.62 12.08 -15.12
C LEU A 127 -4.76 10.58 -15.43
N TYR A 128 -5.97 10.07 -15.65
CA TYR A 128 -6.18 8.66 -15.93
C TYR A 128 -5.52 8.28 -17.27
N PRO A 129 -4.71 7.19 -17.34
CA PRO A 129 -4.06 6.79 -18.58
C PRO A 129 -5.09 6.43 -19.65
N LYS A 130 -5.04 7.12 -20.80
CA LYS A 130 -6.00 6.92 -21.91
C LYS A 130 -5.94 5.51 -22.49
N ASP A 131 -4.75 4.93 -22.57
CA ASP A 131 -4.55 3.57 -23.08
C ASP A 131 -5.35 2.52 -22.28
N LYS A 132 -5.58 2.75 -20.98
CA LYS A 132 -6.39 1.87 -20.13
C LYS A 132 -7.90 2.04 -20.33
N MET A 133 -8.34 3.19 -20.81
CA MET A 133 -9.76 3.41 -21.13
C MET A 133 -10.17 2.58 -22.34
N GLU A 134 -9.29 2.46 -23.32
CA GLU A 134 -9.52 1.65 -24.52
C GLU A 134 -9.62 0.15 -24.16
N ASP A 135 -8.76 -0.34 -23.27
CA ASP A 135 -8.82 -1.72 -22.76
C ASP A 135 -10.12 -1.99 -21.98
N ASP A 136 -10.49 -1.11 -21.02
CA ASP A 136 -11.73 -1.24 -20.23
C ASP A 136 -12.99 -1.19 -21.11
N GLU A 137 -13.01 -0.32 -22.14
CA GLU A 137 -14.12 -0.26 -23.10
C GLU A 137 -14.21 -1.52 -23.96
N ASN A 138 -13.08 -2.05 -24.41
CA ASN A 138 -13.04 -3.23 -25.25
C ASN A 138 -13.44 -4.49 -24.46
N GLU A 139 -13.04 -4.58 -23.19
CA GLU A 139 -13.48 -5.64 -22.26
C GLU A 139 -14.99 -5.56 -22.01
N LYS A 140 -15.55 -4.38 -21.74
CA LYS A 140 -17.01 -4.19 -21.59
C LYS A 140 -17.79 -4.57 -22.85
N ARG A 141 -17.28 -4.22 -24.03
CA ARG A 141 -17.87 -4.63 -25.33
C ARG A 141 -17.80 -6.14 -25.54
N GLY A 142 -16.70 -6.78 -25.12
CA GLY A 142 -16.54 -8.23 -25.13
C GLY A 142 -17.57 -8.94 -24.25
N VAL A 143 -17.72 -8.48 -23.01
CA VAL A 143 -18.71 -9.03 -22.05
C VAL A 143 -20.15 -8.81 -22.53
N GLN A 144 -20.48 -7.63 -23.07
CA GLN A 144 -21.81 -7.39 -23.66
C GLN A 144 -22.10 -8.33 -24.82
N LYS A 145 -21.12 -8.54 -25.71
CA LYS A 145 -21.28 -9.43 -26.87
C LYS A 145 -21.44 -10.89 -26.47
N GLU A 146 -20.72 -11.35 -25.45
CA GLU A 146 -20.90 -12.71 -24.88
C GLU A 146 -22.27 -12.87 -24.21
N MET A 147 -22.75 -11.87 -23.48
CA MET A 147 -24.08 -11.88 -22.88
C MET A 147 -25.21 -11.88 -23.93
N GLU A 148 -25.02 -11.21 -25.07
CA GLU A 148 -25.95 -11.25 -26.21
C GLU A 148 -25.94 -12.61 -26.91
N LEU A 149 -24.77 -13.23 -27.09
CA LEU A 149 -24.62 -14.57 -27.69
C LEU A 149 -25.18 -15.70 -26.81
N ALA A 150 -25.22 -15.50 -25.49
CA ALA A 150 -25.73 -16.47 -24.52
C ALA A 150 -27.24 -16.43 -24.30
N ASN A 151 -27.99 -15.58 -25.01
CA ASN A 151 -29.44 -15.40 -24.82
C ASN A 151 -30.26 -15.98 -26.00
N PRO A 152 -30.72 -17.25 -25.96
CA PRO A 152 -31.37 -17.92 -27.09
C PRO A 152 -32.87 -17.58 -27.20
N ARG A 153 -33.22 -16.30 -27.32
CA ARG A 153 -34.62 -15.86 -27.53
C ARG A 153 -34.76 -14.72 -28.53
N THR A 154 -34.25 -14.87 -29.75
CA THR A 154 -34.64 -13.96 -30.86
C THR A 154 -34.53 -14.62 -32.23
N GLU A 155 -35.17 -15.78 -32.47
CA GLU A 155 -35.41 -16.27 -33.85
C GLU A 155 -36.67 -17.18 -33.87
N GLU A 156 -37.86 -16.64 -33.59
CA GLU A 156 -39.13 -17.37 -33.88
C GLU A 156 -40.23 -16.50 -34.52
N HIS A 157 -39.92 -15.29 -35.02
CA HIS A 157 -40.94 -14.41 -35.62
C HIS A 157 -40.60 -13.93 -37.05
N LYS A 158 -40.07 -14.82 -37.90
CA LYS A 158 -39.90 -14.52 -39.33
C LYS A 158 -40.47 -15.55 -40.32
N GLU A 159 -41.00 -16.70 -39.91
CA GLU A 159 -41.50 -17.71 -40.86
C GLU A 159 -43.03 -17.76 -41.10
N ASN A 160 -43.84 -16.91 -40.46
CA ASN A 160 -45.29 -16.90 -40.71
C ASN A 160 -45.77 -15.66 -41.47
N LYS A 161 -45.22 -15.39 -42.65
CA LYS A 161 -45.79 -14.36 -43.55
C LYS A 161 -45.79 -14.68 -45.05
N GLU A 162 -45.52 -15.92 -45.45
CA GLU A 162 -45.59 -16.33 -46.87
C GLU A 162 -46.49 -17.56 -47.08
N THR A 163 -47.71 -17.57 -46.52
CA THR A 163 -48.75 -18.54 -46.91
C THR A 163 -50.17 -17.98 -46.81
N GLU A 164 -50.42 -16.73 -47.22
CA GLU A 164 -51.80 -16.24 -47.46
C GLU A 164 -51.88 -15.27 -48.66
N GLU A 165 -51.41 -15.68 -49.84
CA GLU A 165 -51.84 -15.08 -51.10
C GLU A 165 -51.86 -16.18 -52.18
N PHE A 166 -52.93 -16.98 -52.23
CA PHE A 166 -53.45 -17.62 -53.46
C PHE A 166 -54.72 -18.42 -53.12
N LYS A 167 -55.86 -17.71 -53.09
CA LYS A 167 -57.20 -18.25 -53.35
C LYS A 167 -58.15 -17.09 -53.67
N ASP A 168 -58.29 -16.83 -54.97
CA ASP A 168 -59.57 -16.67 -55.67
C ASP A 168 -59.34 -17.01 -57.15
#